data_AF-A0A2N3Y438-F1
#
_entry.id   AF-A0A2N3Y438-F1
#
_cell.length_a   1.000
_cell.length_b   1.000
_cell.length_c   1.000
_cell.angle_alpha   90.00
_cell.angle_beta   90.00
_cell.angle_gamma   90.00
#
_symmetry.space_group_name_H-M   'P 1'
#
loop_
_entity.id
_entity.type
_entity.pdbx_description
1 polymer ?
#
loop_
_entity_poly.entity_id
_entity_poly.type
_entity_poly.pdbx_seq_one_letter_code
_entity_poly.pdbx_strand_id
1 'polypeptide(L)'
;MSSSVKAESARPNFQQGLARVKAGLELQRSRILAWTEAAPQRVPGLMDLRGTPSQDLDYYVYELARLQDLTRAVLRVFDEPEPIKIALAAFDSQIPDLRTIRNQLTHIDGRSRLVNVMWFDSIVELGPNGTVKYLVDPRYRHHDAAIALAAALQDFLEAPAKPES
;
A
#
# COMPACT_ATOMS: atom_id res chain seq x y z
N MET A 1 -8.36 28.67 18.86
CA MET A 1 -9.01 27.43 18.40
C MET A 1 -8.18 26.26 18.88
N SER A 2 -8.76 25.39 19.71
CA SER A 2 -8.11 24.17 20.26
C SER A 2 -7.63 23.24 19.13
N SER A 3 -6.56 22.47 19.36
CA SER A 3 -6.05 21.44 18.43
C SER A 3 -7.14 20.42 18.08
N SER A 4 -7.97 20.05 19.06
CA SER A 4 -9.15 19.18 18.94
C SER A 4 -10.13 19.66 17.85
N VAL A 5 -10.46 20.96 17.83
CA VAL A 5 -11.40 21.54 16.84
C VAL A 5 -10.83 21.51 15.41
N LYS A 6 -9.51 21.67 15.26
CA LYS A 6 -8.85 21.56 13.94
C LYS A 6 -8.79 20.11 13.45
N ALA A 7 -8.52 19.15 14.34
CA ALA A 7 -8.48 17.73 14.00
C ALA A 7 -9.85 17.24 13.49
N GLU A 8 -10.93 17.60 14.19
CA GLU A 8 -12.29 17.21 13.78
C GLU A 8 -12.70 17.85 12.44
N SER A 9 -12.31 19.10 12.17
CA SER A 9 -12.55 19.73 10.86
C SER A 9 -11.81 19.06 9.70
N ALA A 10 -10.72 18.33 9.98
CA ALA A 10 -9.93 17.62 8.97
C ALA A 10 -10.44 16.18 8.68
N ARG A 11 -11.27 15.61 9.57
CA ARG A 11 -11.76 14.23 9.50
C ARG A 11 -12.43 13.87 8.15
N PRO A 12 -13.31 14.70 7.56
CA PRO A 12 -13.92 14.40 6.25
C PRO A 12 -12.89 14.30 5.11
N ASN A 13 -11.82 15.10 5.15
CA ASN A 13 -10.75 15.05 4.14
C ASN A 13 -9.96 13.74 4.23
N PHE A 14 -9.69 13.28 5.45
CA PHE A 14 -9.05 11.98 5.66
C PHE A 14 -9.93 10.81 5.23
N GLN A 15 -11.23 10.86 5.51
CA GLN A 15 -12.20 9.87 5.03
C GLN A 15 -12.24 9.80 3.50
N GLN A 16 -12.31 10.96 2.82
CA GLN A 16 -12.28 11.01 1.36
C GLN A 16 -10.94 10.49 0.80
N GLY A 17 -9.83 10.87 1.42
CA GLY A 17 -8.50 10.36 1.07
C GLY A 17 -8.41 8.84 1.18
N LEU A 18 -8.90 8.28 2.29
CA LEU A 18 -8.92 6.84 2.54
C LEU A 18 -9.78 6.10 1.52
N ALA A 19 -10.98 6.60 1.23
CA ALA A 19 -11.89 6.01 0.24
C ALA A 19 -11.23 5.91 -1.15
N ARG A 20 -10.52 6.96 -1.58
CA ARG A 20 -9.78 6.96 -2.85
C ARG A 20 -8.65 5.95 -2.88
N VAL A 21 -7.89 5.84 -1.80
CA VAL A 21 -6.77 4.88 -1.69
C VAL A 21 -7.29 3.44 -1.70
N LYS A 22 -8.36 3.14 -0.94
CA LYS A 22 -9.00 1.81 -0.95
C LYS A 22 -9.47 1.41 -2.35
N ALA A 23 -10.20 2.30 -3.02
CA ALA A 23 -10.67 2.05 -4.39
C ALA A 23 -9.51 1.83 -5.37
N GLY A 24 -8.41 2.58 -5.22
CA GLY A 24 -7.19 2.38 -6.00
C GLY A 24 -6.57 0.99 -5.78
N LEU A 25 -6.36 0.59 -4.52
CA LEU A 25 -5.80 -0.72 -4.16
C LEU A 25 -6.64 -1.88 -4.71
N GLU A 26 -7.96 -1.81 -4.57
CA GLU A 26 -8.88 -2.84 -5.06
C GLU A 26 -8.90 -2.93 -6.58
N LEU A 27 -8.95 -1.78 -7.27
CA LEU A 27 -8.93 -1.72 -8.74
C LEU A 27 -7.64 -2.33 -9.29
N GLN A 28 -6.48 -1.93 -8.77
CA GLN A 28 -5.20 -2.43 -9.27
C GLN A 28 -5.03 -3.92 -8.97
N ARG A 29 -5.43 -4.37 -7.77
CA ARG A 29 -5.43 -5.80 -7.44
C ARG A 29 -6.30 -6.59 -8.41
N SER A 30 -7.51 -6.13 -8.69
CA SER A 30 -8.44 -6.80 -9.60
C SER A 30 -7.83 -6.95 -11.00
N ARG A 31 -7.21 -5.90 -11.54
CA ARG A 31 -6.50 -5.94 -12.83
C ARG A 31 -5.35 -6.93 -12.82
N ILE A 32 -4.51 -6.90 -11.79
CA ILE A 32 -3.34 -7.79 -11.67
C ILE A 32 -3.80 -9.26 -11.59
N LEU A 33 -4.86 -9.55 -10.84
CA LEU A 33 -5.43 -10.90 -10.76
C LEU A 33 -6.01 -11.35 -12.11
N ALA A 34 -6.77 -10.49 -12.78
CA ALA A 34 -7.33 -10.80 -14.10
C ALA A 34 -6.24 -11.09 -15.14
N TRP A 35 -5.13 -10.34 -15.11
CA TRP A 35 -3.97 -10.61 -15.95
C TRP A 35 -3.30 -11.95 -15.62
N THR A 36 -3.17 -12.25 -14.33
CA THR A 36 -2.56 -13.51 -13.87
C THR A 36 -3.40 -14.71 -14.33
N GLU A 37 -4.73 -14.61 -14.26
CA GLU A 37 -5.65 -15.64 -14.73
C GLU A 37 -5.65 -15.79 -16.27
N ALA A 38 -5.57 -14.68 -17.00
CA ALA A 38 -5.59 -14.67 -18.46
C ALA A 38 -4.23 -14.99 -19.11
N ALA A 39 -3.15 -15.07 -18.33
CA ALA A 39 -1.80 -15.28 -18.83
C ALA A 39 -1.69 -16.67 -19.51
N PRO A 40 -1.27 -16.73 -20.80
CA PRO A 40 -1.12 -18.00 -21.49
C PRO A 40 -0.08 -18.88 -20.77
N GLN A 41 -0.49 -20.09 -20.40
CA GLN A 41 0.44 -21.11 -19.90
C GLN A 41 1.36 -21.51 -21.05
N ARG A 42 2.62 -21.04 -21.02
CA ARG A 42 3.63 -21.45 -22.01
C ARG A 42 4.18 -22.85 -21.70
N VAL A 43 4.13 -23.26 -20.43
CA VAL A 43 4.47 -24.58 -19.91
C VAL A 43 3.49 -24.87 -18.74
N PRO A 44 3.09 -26.13 -18.47
CA PRO A 44 2.26 -26.43 -17.30
C PRO A 44 2.88 -25.86 -16.01
N GLY A 45 2.15 -24.97 -15.33
CA GLY A 45 2.61 -24.30 -14.11
C GLY A 45 3.47 -23.03 -14.32
N LEU A 46 3.79 -22.64 -15.55
CA LEU A 46 4.56 -21.42 -15.85
C LEU A 46 3.74 -20.44 -16.72
N MET A 47 3.33 -19.33 -16.10
CA MET A 47 2.57 -18.25 -16.75
C MET A 47 3.50 -17.25 -17.44
N ASP A 48 3.15 -16.83 -18.66
CA ASP A 48 3.87 -15.77 -19.36
C ASP A 48 3.29 -14.38 -19.04
N LEU A 49 3.95 -13.67 -18.12
CA LEU A 49 3.53 -12.36 -17.63
C LEU A 49 4.21 -11.19 -18.35
N ARG A 50 4.84 -11.43 -19.52
CA ARG A 50 5.48 -10.38 -20.33
C ARG A 50 4.49 -9.38 -20.94
N GLY A 51 3.18 -9.67 -20.88
CA GLY A 51 2.08 -8.77 -21.21
C GLY A 51 1.72 -7.79 -20.09
N THR A 52 2.70 -7.02 -19.62
CA THR A 52 2.54 -5.70 -18.98
C THR A 52 1.56 -5.51 -17.79
N PRO A 53 1.52 -6.37 -16.75
CA PRO A 53 0.93 -5.98 -15.45
C PRO A 53 1.80 -4.97 -14.67
N SER A 54 2.97 -4.59 -15.19
CA SER A 54 3.94 -3.72 -14.52
C SER A 54 3.36 -2.36 -14.13
N GLN A 55 2.55 -1.75 -15.01
CA GLN A 55 1.90 -0.46 -14.71
C GLN A 55 0.90 -0.59 -13.55
N ASP A 56 0.05 -1.63 -13.58
CA ASP A 56 -0.92 -1.84 -12.51
C ASP A 56 -0.22 -2.18 -11.17
N LEU A 57 0.89 -2.94 -11.21
CA LEU A 57 1.74 -3.19 -10.03
C LEU A 57 2.40 -1.92 -9.49
N ASP A 58 2.89 -1.04 -10.36
CA ASP A 58 3.47 0.25 -9.96
C ASP A 58 2.42 1.16 -9.32
N TYR A 59 1.22 1.22 -9.90
CA TYR A 59 0.09 1.93 -9.31
C TYR A 59 -0.34 1.30 -7.98
N TYR A 60 -0.28 -0.02 -7.85
CA TYR A 60 -0.59 -0.70 -6.60
C TYR A 60 0.41 -0.32 -5.50
N VAL A 61 1.72 -0.33 -5.78
CA VAL A 61 2.75 0.14 -4.85
C VAL A 61 2.56 1.60 -4.49
N TYR A 62 2.23 2.44 -5.47
CA TYR A 62 1.92 3.84 -5.25
C TYR A 62 0.77 4.02 -4.26
N GLU A 63 -0.32 3.25 -4.39
CA GLU A 63 -1.44 3.31 -3.46
C GLU A 63 -1.10 2.76 -2.06
N LEU A 64 -0.25 1.72 -1.97
CA LEU A 64 0.29 1.27 -0.67
C LEU A 64 1.08 2.38 0.03
N ALA A 65 1.94 3.11 -0.71
CA ALA A 65 2.71 4.22 -0.16
C ALA A 65 1.79 5.38 0.27
N ARG A 66 0.74 5.67 -0.51
CA ARG A 66 -0.28 6.67 -0.15
C ARG A 66 -1.06 6.29 1.09
N LEU A 67 -1.40 5.01 1.28
CA LEU A 67 -2.03 4.53 2.51
C LEU A 67 -1.13 4.78 3.72
N GLN A 68 0.16 4.47 3.59
CA GLN A 68 1.15 4.72 4.65
C GLN A 68 1.28 6.23 4.96
N ASP A 69 1.35 7.08 3.93
CA ASP A 69 1.43 8.54 4.09
C ASP A 69 0.18 9.12 4.74
N LEU A 70 -1.01 8.68 4.31
CA LEU A 70 -2.28 9.07 4.90
C LEU A 70 -2.35 8.69 6.37
N THR A 71 -1.91 7.47 6.71
CA THR A 71 -1.86 6.99 8.10
C THR A 71 -0.96 7.85 8.95
N ARG A 72 0.25 8.16 8.48
CA ARG A 72 1.20 9.04 9.20
C ARG A 72 0.65 10.46 9.36
N ALA A 73 -0.12 10.96 8.39
CA ALA A 73 -0.79 12.25 8.51
C ALA A 73 -1.91 12.23 9.56
N VAL A 74 -2.71 11.15 9.63
CA VAL A 74 -3.71 10.95 10.69
C VAL A 74 -3.03 10.92 12.06
N LEU A 75 -1.95 10.15 12.24
CA LEU A 75 -1.20 10.12 13.50
C LEU A 75 -0.75 11.51 13.95
N ARG A 76 -0.31 12.38 13.03
CA ARG A 76 0.12 13.75 13.37
C ARG A 76 -1.04 14.69 13.70
N VAL A 77 -2.19 14.52 13.06
CA VAL A 77 -3.33 15.43 13.22
C VAL A 77 -4.18 15.07 14.44
N PHE A 78 -4.26 13.80 14.80
CA PHE A 78 -5.12 13.28 15.87
C PHE A 78 -4.33 12.81 17.10
N ASP A 79 -3.17 13.41 17.36
CA ASP A 79 -2.34 13.15 18.55
C ASP A 79 -2.04 11.66 18.78
N GLU A 80 -1.59 10.99 17.72
CA GLU A 80 -1.08 9.62 17.75
C GLU A 80 -2.02 8.56 18.36
N PRO A 81 -3.22 8.31 17.77
CA PRO A 81 -4.13 7.30 18.29
C PRO A 81 -3.48 5.91 18.32
N GLU A 82 -3.43 5.29 19.50
CA GLU A 82 -2.73 4.01 19.71
C GLU A 82 -3.20 2.88 18.77
N PRO A 83 -4.52 2.70 18.49
CA PRO A 83 -4.96 1.70 17.52
C PRO A 83 -4.37 1.89 16.13
N ILE A 84 -4.18 3.15 15.70
CA ILE A 84 -3.60 3.48 14.39
C ILE A 84 -2.10 3.25 14.38
N LYS A 85 -1.39 3.52 15.48
CA LYS A 85 0.03 3.19 15.61
C LYS A 85 0.29 1.69 15.49
N ILE A 86 -0.51 0.89 16.19
CA ILE A 86 -0.41 -0.58 16.15
C ILE A 86 -0.68 -1.09 14.74
N ALA A 87 -1.74 -0.60 14.10
CA ALA A 87 -2.08 -0.98 12.72
C ALA A 87 -0.98 -0.61 11.72
N LEU A 88 -0.39 0.58 11.84
CA LEU A 88 0.71 1.02 10.99
C LEU A 88 1.96 0.16 11.19
N ALA A 89 2.31 -0.16 12.43
CA ALA A 89 3.46 -1.02 12.73
C ALA A 89 3.28 -2.44 12.16
N ALA A 90 2.06 -3.00 12.26
CA ALA A 90 1.73 -4.28 11.65
C ALA A 90 1.87 -4.23 10.12
N PHE A 91 1.35 -3.18 9.48
CA PHE A 91 1.52 -2.96 8.03
C PHE A 91 3.00 -2.84 7.63
N ASP A 92 3.76 -1.99 8.31
CA ASP A 92 5.19 -1.75 8.03
C ASP A 92 6.01 -3.05 8.18
N SER A 93 5.64 -3.93 9.12
CA SER A 93 6.30 -5.24 9.30
C SER A 93 6.08 -6.20 8.12
N GLN A 94 4.96 -6.07 7.40
CA GLN A 94 4.66 -6.92 6.25
C GLN A 94 5.30 -6.40 4.98
N ILE A 95 5.53 -5.09 4.86
CA ILE A 95 6.12 -4.46 3.66
C ILE A 95 7.27 -3.51 4.05
N PRO A 96 8.35 -4.03 4.67
CA PRO A 96 9.40 -3.20 5.27
C PRO A 96 10.12 -2.30 4.26
N ASP A 97 10.19 -2.75 3.00
CA ASP A 97 10.91 -2.11 1.91
C ASP A 97 10.01 -1.28 0.98
N LEU A 98 8.77 -0.99 1.38
CA LEU A 98 7.79 -0.30 0.53
C LEU A 98 8.35 1.00 -0.09
N ARG A 99 9.16 1.76 0.67
CA ARG A 99 9.74 3.04 0.21
C ARG A 99 10.98 2.90 -0.66
N THR A 100 11.58 1.72 -0.72
CA THR A 100 12.74 1.41 -1.56
C THR A 100 12.30 0.80 -2.90
N ILE A 101 11.07 0.30 -2.98
CA ILE A 101 10.39 -0.09 -4.23
C ILE A 101 9.98 1.20 -4.98
N ARG A 102 10.86 1.73 -5.82
CA ARG A 102 10.64 2.99 -6.56
C ARG A 102 10.67 2.75 -8.07
N ASN A 103 9.61 3.14 -8.78
CA ASN A 103 9.60 3.27 -10.23
C ASN A 103 10.17 4.65 -10.66
N GLN A 104 10.97 4.69 -11.73
CA GLN A 104 11.53 5.88 -12.36
C GLN A 104 10.48 6.90 -12.85
N LEU A 105 9.24 6.49 -13.15
CA LEU A 105 8.21 7.37 -13.71
C LEU A 105 7.49 8.24 -12.67
N THR A 106 7.55 7.91 -11.38
CA THR A 106 6.74 8.56 -10.32
C THR A 106 7.57 9.21 -9.20
N HIS A 107 8.90 9.09 -9.19
CA HIS A 107 9.77 9.58 -8.11
C HIS A 107 11.03 10.31 -8.62
N ILE A 108 10.98 11.64 -8.70
CA ILE A 108 12.08 12.54 -9.13
C ILE A 108 13.05 12.83 -7.96
N ASP A 109 13.56 11.81 -7.25
CA ASP A 109 14.48 12.09 -6.12
C ASP A 109 15.57 11.03 -5.89
N GLY A 110 16.81 11.50 -5.72
CA GLY A 110 18.08 10.76 -5.94
C GLY A 110 18.56 9.81 -4.83
N ARG A 111 17.68 9.04 -4.16
CA ARG A 111 18.11 8.05 -3.16
C ARG A 111 18.39 6.65 -3.76
N SER A 112 19.22 5.88 -3.07
CA SER A 112 19.75 4.56 -3.46
C SER A 112 18.67 3.60 -3.96
N ARG A 113 18.86 3.08 -5.19
CA ARG A 113 17.95 2.15 -5.88
C ARG A 113 18.20 0.71 -5.43
N LEU A 114 17.15 -0.10 -5.34
CA LEU A 114 17.29 -1.56 -5.40
C LEU A 114 17.68 -1.94 -6.85
N VAL A 115 18.83 -2.59 -7.00
CA VAL A 115 19.49 -2.80 -8.31
C VAL A 115 18.85 -3.95 -9.10
N ASN A 116 18.22 -4.91 -8.42
CA ASN A 116 17.73 -6.16 -9.01
C ASN A 116 16.22 -6.37 -8.78
N VAL A 117 15.41 -5.36 -9.03
CA VAL A 117 13.94 -5.49 -8.94
C VAL A 117 13.40 -6.02 -10.27
N MET A 118 12.55 -7.04 -10.21
CA MET A 118 11.80 -7.53 -11.37
C MET A 118 10.29 -7.43 -11.10
N TRP A 119 9.57 -7.04 -12.15
CA TRP A 119 8.12 -6.90 -12.16
C TRP A 119 7.52 -8.09 -12.92
N PHE A 120 6.81 -8.95 -12.20
CA PHE A 120 6.04 -10.06 -12.74
C PHE A 120 4.56 -9.84 -12.42
N ASP A 121 3.91 -10.78 -11.73
CA ASP A 121 2.63 -10.63 -11.03
C ASP A 121 2.81 -10.05 -9.60
N SER A 122 4.08 -9.87 -9.23
CA SER A 122 4.59 -9.43 -7.96
C SER A 122 5.89 -8.69 -8.20
N ILE A 123 6.30 -7.88 -7.23
CA ILE A 123 7.57 -7.18 -7.24
C ILE A 123 8.53 -7.97 -6.38
N VAL A 124 9.62 -8.40 -6.99
CA VAL A 124 10.64 -9.23 -6.33
C VAL A 124 12.01 -8.61 -6.46
N GLU A 125 12.85 -8.84 -5.45
CA GLU A 125 14.29 -8.60 -5.50
C GLU A 125 15.02 -9.93 -5.74
N LEU A 126 15.90 -9.95 -6.75
CA LEU A 126 16.76 -11.09 -7.04
C LEU A 126 18.13 -10.92 -6.37
N GLY A 127 18.44 -11.83 -5.46
CA GLY A 127 19.75 -11.92 -4.83
C GLY A 127 20.81 -12.56 -5.75
N PRO A 128 22.10 -12.32 -5.48
CA PRO A 128 23.21 -12.83 -6.29
C PRO A 128 23.29 -14.37 -6.34
N ASN A 129 22.66 -15.06 -5.38
CA ASN A 129 22.63 -16.52 -5.29
C ASN A 129 21.34 -17.14 -5.89
N GLY A 130 20.58 -16.38 -6.67
CA GLY A 130 19.29 -16.83 -7.22
C GLY A 130 18.14 -16.85 -6.21
N THR A 131 18.33 -16.28 -5.02
CA THR A 131 17.26 -16.12 -4.02
C THR A 131 16.25 -15.08 -4.48
N VAL A 132 14.97 -15.39 -4.37
CA VAL A 132 13.87 -14.47 -4.69
C VAL A 132 13.26 -13.93 -3.39
N LYS A 133 13.31 -12.62 -3.20
CA LYS A 133 12.64 -11.94 -2.09
C LYS A 133 11.42 -11.21 -2.63
N TYR A 134 10.23 -11.54 -2.13
CA TYR A 134 9.01 -10.84 -2.47
C TYR A 134 8.96 -9.50 -1.72
N LEU A 135 8.92 -8.41 -2.48
CA LEU A 135 8.84 -7.06 -1.95
C LEU A 135 7.36 -6.61 -1.83
N VAL A 136 6.56 -6.85 -2.88
CA VAL A 136 5.11 -6.63 -2.89
C VAL A 136 4.43 -7.73 -3.70
N ASP A 137 3.32 -8.25 -3.20
CA ASP A 137 2.51 -9.30 -3.81
C ASP A 137 1.03 -9.00 -3.53
N PRO A 138 0.31 -8.47 -4.53
CA PRO A 138 -1.10 -8.08 -4.38
C PRO A 138 -2.06 -9.25 -4.16
N ARG A 139 -1.62 -10.50 -4.35
CA ARG A 139 -2.49 -11.67 -4.31
C ARG A 139 -2.82 -12.11 -2.88
N TYR A 140 -1.89 -11.85 -1.95
CA TYR A 140 -1.89 -12.44 -0.61
C TYR A 140 -1.62 -11.39 0.49
N ARG A 141 -0.72 -11.74 1.44
CA ARG A 141 -0.48 -11.07 2.72
C ARG A 141 -0.29 -9.56 2.65
N HIS A 142 0.35 -9.03 1.61
CA HIS A 142 0.59 -7.59 1.48
C HIS A 142 -0.72 -6.82 1.23
N HIS A 143 -1.65 -7.41 0.49
CA HIS A 143 -2.98 -6.82 0.33
C HIS A 143 -3.79 -6.91 1.61
N ASP A 144 -3.77 -8.07 2.27
CA ASP A 144 -4.51 -8.26 3.53
C ASP A 144 -4.04 -7.26 4.61
N ALA A 145 -2.73 -7.02 4.68
CA ALA A 145 -2.15 -6.00 5.56
C ALA A 145 -2.63 -4.59 5.21
N ALA A 146 -2.72 -4.24 3.93
CA ALA A 146 -3.22 -2.95 3.47
C ALA A 146 -4.70 -2.76 3.81
N ILE A 147 -5.52 -3.79 3.61
CA ILE A 147 -6.95 -3.76 3.94
C ILE A 147 -7.16 -3.64 5.45
N ALA A 148 -6.37 -4.37 6.27
CA ALA A 148 -6.43 -4.26 7.72
C ALA A 148 -6.08 -2.85 8.23
N LEU A 149 -5.03 -2.23 7.67
CA LEU A 149 -4.67 -0.84 8.00
C LEU A 149 -5.77 0.14 7.57
N ALA A 150 -6.32 -0.04 6.37
CA ALA A 150 -7.40 0.81 5.87
C ALA A 150 -8.68 0.67 6.71
N ALA A 151 -9.01 -0.53 7.19
CA ALA A 151 -10.12 -0.76 8.10
C ALA A 151 -9.90 -0.07 9.46
N ALA A 152 -8.72 -0.21 10.06
CA ALA A 152 -8.39 0.47 11.32
C ALA A 152 -8.51 2.00 11.20
N LEU A 153 -8.05 2.58 10.08
CA LEU A 153 -8.24 4.00 9.79
C LEU A 153 -9.71 4.38 9.62
N GLN A 154 -10.48 3.55 8.92
CA GLN A 154 -11.91 3.80 8.70
C GLN A 154 -12.66 3.82 10.04
N ASP A 155 -12.46 2.80 10.86
CA ASP A 155 -13.09 2.68 12.18
C ASP A 155 -12.74 3.89 13.06
N PHE A 156 -11.48 4.31 13.07
CA PHE A 156 -11.06 5.50 13.81
C PHE A 156 -11.71 6.79 13.28
N LEU A 157 -11.78 6.95 11.95
CA LEU A 157 -12.32 8.14 11.31
C LEU A 157 -13.85 8.22 11.36
N GLU A 158 -14.55 7.09 11.53
CA GLU A 158 -16.01 7.04 11.69
C GLU A 158 -16.44 7.06 13.16
N ALA A 159 -15.55 6.74 14.09
CA ALA A 159 -15.84 6.82 15.52
C ALA A 159 -16.29 8.24 15.92
N PRO A 160 -17.36 8.37 16.72
CA PRO A 160 -17.79 9.67 17.23
C PRO A 160 -16.66 10.28 18.06
N ALA A 161 -16.45 11.59 17.92
CA ALA A 161 -15.54 12.33 18.77
C ALA A 161 -15.94 12.07 20.24
N LYS A 162 -15.02 11.55 21.05
CA LYS A 162 -15.29 11.37 22.48
C LYS A 162 -15.62 12.75 23.07
N PRO A 163 -16.71 12.90 23.83
CA PRO A 163 -16.99 14.15 24.52
C PRO A 163 -15.82 14.44 25.48
N GLU A 164 -15.28 15.66 25.40
CA GLU A 164 -14.26 16.14 26.33
C GLU A 164 -14.80 15.98 27.77
N SER A 165 -14.06 15.25 28.60
CA SER A 165 -14.40 15.00 30.02
C SER A 165 -13.95 16.14 30.90
#